data_AF-A0A6A5YN75-F1
#
_entry.id   AF-A0A6A5YN75-F1
#
_cell.length_a   1.000
_cell.length_b   1.000
_cell.length_c   1.000
_cell.angle_alpha   90.00
_cell.angle_beta   90.00
_cell.angle_gamma   90.00
#
_symmetry.space_group_name_H-M   'P 1'
#
loop_
_entity.id
_entity.type
_entity.pdbx_description
1 polymer ?
#
loop_
_entity_poly.entity_id
_entity_poly.type
_entity_poly.pdbx_seq_one_letter_code
_entity_poly.pdbx_strand_id
1 'polypeptide(L)'
;MAATAASNATNPRPTGQGFGGDEFSNNLFSDLAPLLTLFGEQVTKQFLGMSMGWLDDILLAMGPLGIMTVIVSAIRVGRVKVLKAFVGRARESQANAEKEILSSTSVDVCELWSGQEIIRELGNPEGMKDLILLKAPIDVEVGSQRRMRRYASLFTTEPTRQFDDEEELVNISNGAPNIALNVHNSTASTKELLACAILGILLQLGALVFPAITTYYLKWRKGNSAVASYGYPCFAVGTLAMIVGMVFCGRVIEGSTAEHEFSLHPEGKSKGAGLRFLRLQRACTVSDQHFPSFPIFNSPKDLRIRTSRLRRVSYRCEHWPLVLTLFATIAAVVGFVSQFVGLRALHWSATIFQLGVMLIMTIVRSIVRRGLARDPICYPLLDGHELAWLTL
;
A
#
# COMPACT_ATOMS: atom_id res chain seq x y z
N MET A 1 -6.57 24.01 81.65
CA MET A 1 -5.62 22.89 81.87
C MET A 1 -6.16 21.67 81.15
N ALA A 2 -5.37 21.12 80.23
CA ALA A 2 -5.41 19.76 79.62
C ALA A 2 -6.74 19.33 78.93
N ALA A 3 -6.87 19.10 77.61
CA ALA A 3 -6.02 18.44 76.61
C ALA A 3 -5.69 16.95 76.91
N THR A 4 -6.43 16.03 76.28
CA THR A 4 -6.07 14.62 75.96
C THR A 4 -7.22 14.06 75.08
N ALA A 5 -7.14 13.96 73.76
CA ALA A 5 -6.27 13.18 72.86
C ALA A 5 -6.57 11.66 72.80
N ALA A 6 -7.39 11.30 71.79
CA ALA A 6 -7.13 10.31 70.73
C ALA A 6 -7.23 8.77 70.93
N SER A 7 -7.58 8.17 69.78
CA SER A 7 -7.45 6.76 69.33
C SER A 7 -8.64 5.84 69.68
N ASN A 8 -9.30 5.12 68.77
CA ASN A 8 -8.93 4.57 67.47
C ASN A 8 -10.14 4.54 66.53
N ALA A 9 -10.09 5.29 65.43
CA ALA A 9 -10.80 4.93 64.20
C ALA A 9 -9.74 4.36 63.26
N THR A 10 -9.74 3.04 63.11
CA THR A 10 -8.96 2.33 62.11
C THR A 10 -9.45 2.76 60.73
N ASN A 11 -8.84 3.81 60.18
CA ASN A 11 -8.89 4.06 58.74
C ASN A 11 -8.35 2.80 58.05
N PRO A 12 -9.11 2.14 57.16
CA PRO A 12 -8.53 1.14 56.30
C PRO A 12 -7.44 1.85 55.50
N ARG A 13 -6.19 1.37 55.65
CA ARG A 13 -5.07 1.78 54.80
C ARG A 13 -5.54 1.65 53.34
N PRO A 14 -5.24 2.62 52.45
CA PRO A 14 -5.40 2.39 51.03
C PRO A 14 -4.47 1.23 50.68
N THR A 15 -5.03 0.02 50.55
CA THR A 15 -4.36 -1.10 49.91
C THR A 15 -3.97 -0.57 48.55
N GLY A 16 -2.66 -0.45 48.29
CA GLY A 16 -2.13 0.18 47.09
C GLY A 16 -2.91 -0.30 45.88
N GLN A 17 -3.73 0.57 45.32
CA GLN A 17 -4.38 0.32 44.04
C GLN A 17 -3.24 0.19 43.05
N GLY A 18 -2.91 -1.05 42.68
CA GLY A 18 -2.09 -1.29 41.52
C GLY A 18 -2.68 -0.52 40.34
N PHE A 19 -1.83 0.04 39.49
CA PHE A 19 -2.23 0.79 38.31
C PHE A 19 -3.37 0.07 37.59
N GLY A 20 -4.51 0.74 37.41
CA GLY A 20 -5.73 0.22 36.77
C GLY A 20 -5.56 0.03 35.27
N GLY A 21 -4.58 -0.77 34.86
CA GLY A 21 -4.14 -0.89 33.48
C GLY A 21 -5.22 -1.44 32.54
N ASP A 22 -6.13 -2.26 33.04
CA ASP A 22 -7.28 -2.76 32.26
C ASP A 22 -8.24 -1.61 31.89
N GLU A 23 -8.54 -0.72 32.83
CA GLU A 23 -9.38 0.46 32.58
C GLU A 23 -8.67 1.45 31.67
N PHE A 24 -7.39 1.74 31.94
CA PHE A 24 -6.56 2.57 31.08
C PHE A 24 -6.50 2.05 29.64
N SER A 25 -6.23 0.76 29.43
CA SER A 25 -6.14 0.19 28.09
C SER A 25 -7.48 0.17 27.36
N ASN A 26 -8.59 -0.06 28.06
CA ASN A 26 -9.92 -0.02 27.44
C ASN A 26 -10.32 1.40 27.04
N ASN A 27 -10.04 2.38 27.90
CA ASN A 27 -10.31 3.79 27.62
C ASN A 27 -9.40 4.26 26.47
N LEU A 28 -8.10 3.97 26.51
CA LEU A 28 -7.15 4.30 25.45
C LEU A 28 -7.59 3.73 24.10
N PHE A 29 -8.03 2.47 24.05
CA PHE A 29 -8.47 1.87 22.79
C PHE A 29 -9.75 2.54 22.26
N SER A 30 -10.69 2.87 23.15
CA SER A 30 -11.94 3.54 22.78
C SER A 30 -11.69 4.96 22.29
N ASP A 31 -10.79 5.69 22.96
CA ASP A 31 -10.44 7.08 22.66
C ASP A 31 -9.61 7.19 21.38
N LEU A 32 -8.72 6.22 21.11
CA LEU A 32 -7.89 6.18 19.90
C LEU A 32 -8.59 5.55 18.70
N ALA A 33 -9.71 4.83 18.88
CA ALA A 33 -10.39 4.14 17.78
C ALA A 33 -10.73 5.06 16.59
N PRO A 34 -11.26 6.29 16.79
CA PRO A 34 -11.52 7.21 15.68
C PRO A 34 -10.24 7.60 14.91
N LEU A 35 -9.14 7.88 15.63
CA LEU A 35 -7.87 8.27 15.03
C LEU A 35 -7.23 7.10 14.28
N LEU A 36 -7.21 5.90 14.89
CA LEU A 36 -6.71 4.68 14.26
C LEU A 36 -7.50 4.33 12.99
N THR A 37 -8.80 4.63 12.98
CA THR A 37 -9.65 4.42 11.81
C THR A 37 -9.34 5.44 10.71
N LEU A 38 -9.26 6.74 11.06
CA LEU A 38 -9.00 7.82 10.10
C LEU A 38 -7.63 7.69 9.43
N PHE A 39 -6.58 7.53 10.24
CA PHE A 39 -5.22 7.33 9.72
C PHE A 39 -5.06 5.96 9.06
N GLY A 40 -5.73 4.95 9.61
CA GLY A 40 -5.72 3.61 9.05
C GLY A 40 -6.27 3.56 7.64
N GLU A 41 -7.34 4.29 7.34
CA GLU A 41 -7.94 4.31 6.00
C GLU A 41 -7.01 4.94 4.97
N GLN A 42 -6.55 6.18 5.20
CA GLN A 42 -5.79 6.93 4.21
C GLN A 42 -4.40 6.33 3.97
N VAL A 43 -3.68 5.97 5.03
CA VAL A 43 -2.34 5.36 4.92
C VAL A 43 -2.42 4.02 4.21
N THR A 44 -3.48 3.25 4.44
CA THR A 44 -3.67 1.95 3.77
C THR A 44 -3.98 2.12 2.29
N LYS A 45 -4.88 3.05 1.91
CA LYS A 45 -5.15 3.35 0.50
C LYS A 45 -3.88 3.80 -0.23
N GLN A 46 -3.11 4.69 0.39
CA GLN A 46 -1.83 5.14 -0.14
C GLN A 46 -0.83 3.99 -0.32
N PHE A 47 -0.77 3.07 0.65
CA PHE A 47 0.09 1.89 0.55
C PHE A 47 -0.35 0.97 -0.60
N LEU A 48 -1.65 0.71 -0.73
CA LEU A 48 -2.22 -0.12 -1.79
C LEU A 48 -2.03 0.48 -3.19
N GLY A 49 -2.17 1.80 -3.33
CA GLY A 49 -1.94 2.53 -4.58
C GLY A 49 -0.50 2.46 -5.12
N MET A 50 0.43 1.87 -4.37
CA MET A 50 1.81 1.60 -4.81
C MET A 50 2.28 0.18 -4.51
N SER A 51 1.39 -0.68 -4.03
CA SER A 51 1.72 -2.06 -3.69
C SER A 51 2.06 -2.82 -4.96
N MET A 52 3.26 -3.40 -5.01
CA MET A 52 3.73 -4.21 -6.13
C MET A 52 4.49 -5.43 -5.60
N GLY A 53 3.97 -6.63 -5.84
CA GLY A 53 4.64 -7.87 -5.47
C GLY A 53 4.41 -8.38 -4.05
N TRP A 54 4.94 -9.57 -3.82
CA TRP A 54 4.62 -10.39 -2.65
C TRP A 54 5.09 -9.82 -1.30
N LEU A 55 6.20 -9.07 -1.32
CA LEU A 55 6.75 -8.46 -0.10
C LEU A 55 5.79 -7.40 0.46
N ASP A 56 5.07 -6.71 -0.41
CA ASP A 56 4.14 -5.67 -0.01
C ASP A 56 2.88 -6.25 0.63
N ASP A 57 2.39 -7.41 0.18
CA ASP A 57 1.27 -8.09 0.86
C ASP A 57 1.67 -8.60 2.24
N ILE A 58 2.91 -9.06 2.40
CA ILE A 58 3.44 -9.45 3.71
C ILE A 58 3.50 -8.21 4.62
N LEU A 59 4.05 -7.10 4.12
CA LEU A 59 4.10 -5.84 4.86
C LEU A 59 2.71 -5.30 5.23
N LEU A 60 1.73 -5.48 4.35
CA LEU A 60 0.33 -5.12 4.59
C LEU A 60 -0.29 -5.96 5.72
N ALA A 61 0.07 -7.23 5.80
CA ALA A 61 -0.49 -8.18 6.76
C ALA A 61 0.15 -8.12 8.16
N MET A 62 1.41 -7.67 8.27
CA MET A 62 2.11 -7.54 9.56
C MET A 62 1.71 -6.27 10.29
N GLY A 63 1.30 -6.37 11.57
CA GLY A 63 0.78 -5.25 12.36
C GLY A 63 -0.35 -4.50 11.63
N PRO A 64 -1.43 -5.19 11.24
CA PRO A 64 -2.40 -4.67 10.29
C PRO A 64 -3.13 -3.45 10.87
N LEU A 65 -3.09 -2.36 10.10
CA LEU A 65 -3.91 -1.15 10.31
C LEU A 65 -4.76 -0.96 9.07
N GLY A 66 -5.99 -0.46 9.21
CA GLY A 66 -6.90 -0.31 8.07
C GLY A 66 -7.49 -1.63 7.56
N ILE A 67 -7.66 -2.62 8.44
CA ILE A 67 -8.19 -3.96 8.10
C ILE A 67 -9.49 -3.87 7.29
N MET A 68 -10.44 -3.06 7.77
CA MET A 68 -11.70 -2.84 7.06
C MET A 68 -11.48 -2.21 5.69
N THR A 69 -10.57 -1.24 5.57
CA THR A 69 -10.20 -0.64 4.28
C THR A 69 -9.65 -1.68 3.32
N VAL A 70 -8.77 -2.58 3.75
CA VAL A 70 -8.23 -3.66 2.90
C VAL A 70 -9.33 -4.64 2.47
N ILE A 71 -10.20 -5.06 3.40
CA ILE A 71 -11.34 -5.94 3.10
C ILE A 71 -12.26 -5.29 2.07
N VAL A 72 -12.65 -4.03 2.30
CA VAL A 72 -13.51 -3.28 1.37
C VAL A 72 -12.82 -3.09 0.02
N SER A 73 -11.53 -2.76 -0.02
CA SER A 73 -10.76 -2.64 -1.26
C SER A 73 -10.72 -3.96 -2.04
N ALA A 74 -10.45 -5.08 -1.37
CA ALA A 74 -10.48 -6.40 -2.00
C ALA A 74 -11.87 -6.74 -2.56
N ILE A 75 -12.95 -6.38 -1.86
CA ILE A 75 -14.34 -6.56 -2.35
C ILE A 75 -14.63 -5.68 -3.57
N ARG A 76 -14.18 -4.41 -3.55
CA ARG A 76 -14.41 -3.45 -4.63
C ARG A 76 -13.79 -3.89 -5.94
N VAL A 77 -12.62 -4.52 -5.89
CA VAL A 77 -11.85 -4.97 -7.07
C VAL A 77 -12.09 -6.45 -7.40
N GLY A 78 -12.37 -7.30 -6.41
CA GLY A 78 -12.55 -8.76 -6.52
C GLY A 78 -13.81 -9.23 -7.28
N ARG A 79 -14.54 -8.30 -7.92
CA ARG A 79 -15.70 -8.55 -8.81
C ARG A 79 -16.87 -9.35 -8.20
N VAL A 80 -16.92 -9.52 -6.88
CA VAL A 80 -18.04 -10.22 -6.22
C VAL A 80 -19.21 -9.25 -5.97
N LYS A 81 -20.17 -9.22 -6.90
CA LYS A 81 -21.30 -8.26 -6.90
C LYS A 81 -22.09 -8.26 -5.58
N VAL A 82 -22.30 -9.43 -4.97
CA VAL A 82 -23.05 -9.57 -3.71
C VAL A 82 -22.31 -8.90 -2.55
N LEU A 83 -21.02 -9.19 -2.37
CA LEU A 83 -20.22 -8.55 -1.32
C LEU A 83 -20.06 -7.04 -1.59
N LYS A 84 -19.88 -6.66 -2.86
CA LYS A 84 -19.79 -5.25 -3.25
C LYS A 84 -21.09 -4.50 -2.93
N ALA A 85 -22.25 -5.14 -3.08
CA ALA A 85 -23.53 -4.58 -2.66
C ALA A 85 -23.68 -4.51 -1.14
N PHE A 86 -23.24 -5.55 -0.41
CA PHE A 86 -23.28 -5.59 1.05
C PHE A 86 -22.49 -4.45 1.71
N VAL A 87 -21.33 -4.07 1.14
CA VAL A 87 -20.51 -2.96 1.62
C VAL A 87 -21.02 -1.59 1.12
N GLY A 88 -22.19 -1.54 0.46
CA GLY A 88 -22.78 -0.30 -0.01
C GLY A 88 -22.13 0.30 -1.26
N ARG A 89 -21.33 -0.49 -2.00
CA ARG A 89 -20.63 -0.06 -3.22
C ARG A 89 -21.22 -0.65 -4.50
N ALA A 90 -22.49 -1.08 -4.47
CA ALA A 90 -23.16 -1.76 -5.59
C ALA A 90 -23.06 -1.03 -6.95
N ARG A 91 -23.12 0.31 -6.93
CA ARG A 91 -23.12 1.16 -8.14
C ARG A 91 -21.77 1.84 -8.42
N GLU A 92 -20.71 1.43 -7.73
CA GLU A 92 -19.38 2.01 -7.92
C GLU A 92 -18.73 1.50 -9.23
N SER A 93 -18.24 2.41 -10.07
CA SER A 93 -17.50 2.07 -11.29
C SER A 93 -16.14 1.45 -11.00
N GLN A 94 -15.59 0.69 -11.95
CA GLN A 94 -14.24 0.12 -11.80
C GLN A 94 -13.18 1.23 -11.78
N ALA A 95 -13.36 2.30 -12.57
CA ALA A 95 -12.47 3.45 -12.59
C ALA A 95 -12.39 4.16 -11.24
N ASN A 96 -13.50 4.28 -10.49
CA ASN A 96 -13.48 4.88 -9.16
C ASN A 96 -12.69 4.03 -8.15
N ALA A 97 -12.79 2.70 -8.25
CA ALA A 97 -11.95 1.81 -7.46
C ALA A 97 -10.48 1.93 -7.90
N GLU A 98 -10.18 1.90 -9.20
CA GLU A 98 -8.82 2.06 -9.70
C GLU A 98 -8.17 3.38 -9.25
N LYS A 99 -8.87 4.52 -9.37
CA LYS A 99 -8.39 5.84 -8.95
C LYS A 99 -7.94 5.85 -7.48
N GLU A 100 -8.66 5.17 -6.61
CA GLU A 100 -8.49 5.29 -5.15
C GLU A 100 -7.54 4.24 -4.53
N ILE A 101 -7.51 3.01 -5.05
CA ILE A 101 -6.89 1.87 -4.35
C ILE A 101 -5.88 1.06 -5.18
N LEU A 102 -5.81 1.24 -6.49
CA LEU A 102 -4.92 0.45 -7.35
C LEU A 102 -3.67 1.23 -7.74
N SER A 103 -2.58 0.51 -7.99
CA SER A 103 -1.36 1.06 -8.59
C SER A 103 -1.52 1.35 -10.09
N SER A 104 -2.54 0.80 -10.73
CA SER A 104 -2.70 0.82 -12.18
C SER A 104 -3.20 2.15 -12.73
N THR A 105 -2.86 2.43 -13.98
CA THR A 105 -3.54 3.43 -14.80
C THR A 105 -4.19 2.76 -16.00
N SER A 106 -5.23 3.38 -16.54
CA SER A 106 -6.03 2.83 -17.63
C SER A 106 -6.54 3.94 -18.55
N VAL A 107 -7.44 3.59 -19.49
CA VAL A 107 -8.12 4.59 -20.33
C VAL A 107 -9.06 5.47 -19.48
N ASP A 108 -9.54 4.95 -18.35
CA ASP A 108 -10.48 5.63 -17.47
C ASP A 108 -9.81 6.30 -16.26
N VAL A 109 -8.51 6.06 -16.03
CA VAL A 109 -7.77 6.64 -14.90
C VAL A 109 -6.35 6.98 -15.31
N CYS A 110 -5.94 8.23 -15.10
CA CYS A 110 -4.56 8.67 -15.34
C CYS A 110 -3.95 9.37 -14.11
N GLU A 111 -2.61 9.47 -14.11
CA GLU A 111 -1.87 10.30 -13.17
C GLU A 111 -1.40 11.57 -13.89
N LEU A 112 -1.65 12.73 -13.27
CA LEU A 112 -1.29 14.04 -13.79
C LEU A 112 -0.52 14.83 -12.74
N TRP A 113 0.47 15.60 -13.20
CA TRP A 113 1.23 16.53 -12.39
C TRP A 113 0.60 17.92 -12.46
N SER A 114 0.16 18.46 -11.33
CA SER A 114 -0.45 19.80 -11.26
C SER A 114 0.57 20.94 -11.29
N GLY A 115 1.87 20.63 -11.20
CA GLY A 115 2.91 21.61 -10.87
C GLY A 115 3.32 21.59 -9.39
N GLN A 116 2.49 20.98 -8.53
CA GLN A 116 2.72 20.87 -7.08
C GLN A 116 2.57 19.44 -6.55
N GLU A 117 1.64 18.66 -7.08
CA GLU A 117 1.36 17.31 -6.62
C GLU A 117 0.93 16.40 -7.77
N ILE A 118 1.14 15.09 -7.59
CA ILE A 118 0.67 14.07 -8.53
C ILE A 118 -0.77 13.71 -8.13
N ILE A 119 -1.71 13.98 -9.02
CA ILE A 119 -3.13 13.75 -8.82
C ILE A 119 -3.59 12.63 -9.73
N ARG A 120 -4.32 11.66 -9.18
CA ARG A 120 -5.00 10.62 -9.96
C ARG A 120 -6.36 11.14 -10.37
N GLU A 121 -6.64 11.19 -11.67
CA GLU A 121 -7.90 11.68 -12.20
C GLU A 121 -8.64 10.67 -13.07
N LEU A 122 -9.96 10.86 -13.17
CA LEU A 122 -10.81 10.06 -14.04
C LEU A 122 -10.72 10.56 -15.48
N GLY A 123 -10.65 9.62 -16.41
CA GLY A 123 -10.39 9.85 -17.83
C GLY A 123 -8.89 9.84 -18.15
N ASN A 124 -8.57 9.67 -19.43
CA ASN A 124 -7.22 9.76 -19.96
C ASN A 124 -7.18 10.84 -21.06
N PRO A 125 -6.64 12.04 -20.79
CA PRO A 125 -6.59 13.11 -21.78
C PRO A 125 -5.72 12.72 -22.98
N GLU A 126 -6.13 13.15 -24.18
CA GLU A 126 -5.43 12.80 -25.41
C GLU A 126 -4.03 13.42 -25.49
N GLY A 127 -3.09 12.66 -26.08
CA GLY A 127 -1.74 13.15 -26.35
C GLY A 127 -0.75 12.97 -25.20
N MET A 128 -1.14 12.36 -24.08
CA MET A 128 -0.21 11.89 -23.05
C MET A 128 0.72 10.80 -23.62
N LYS A 129 2.00 10.86 -23.29
CA LYS A 129 3.00 9.84 -23.65
C LYS A 129 3.69 9.30 -22.40
N ASP A 130 3.50 8.03 -22.11
CA ASP A 130 4.10 7.36 -20.94
C ASP A 130 5.60 7.09 -21.12
N LEU A 131 6.05 6.91 -22.37
CA LEU A 131 7.46 6.61 -22.62
C LEU A 131 7.98 7.27 -23.89
N ILE A 132 8.92 8.18 -23.70
CA ILE A 132 9.80 8.77 -24.71
C ILE A 132 11.25 8.48 -24.32
N LEU A 133 12.02 7.97 -25.27
CA LEU A 133 13.42 7.61 -25.08
C LEU A 133 14.33 8.72 -25.62
N LEU A 134 15.16 9.30 -24.77
CA LEU A 134 16.16 10.28 -25.16
C LEU A 134 17.54 9.66 -25.06
N LYS A 135 18.40 9.87 -26.07
CA LYS A 135 19.82 9.51 -26.00
C LYS A 135 20.67 10.75 -26.28
N ALA A 136 21.70 10.96 -25.46
CA ALA A 136 22.67 12.03 -25.67
C ALA A 136 23.78 11.65 -26.69
N PRO A 137 24.31 12.59 -27.51
CA PRO A 137 23.87 13.98 -27.64
C PRO A 137 22.45 14.03 -28.22
N ILE A 138 21.64 14.97 -27.72
CA ILE A 138 20.17 14.95 -27.74
C ILE A 138 19.64 14.77 -29.17
N ASP A 139 19.39 13.52 -29.56
CA ASP A 139 18.45 13.16 -30.61
C ASP A 139 17.12 12.94 -29.88
N VAL A 140 16.24 13.95 -29.91
CA VAL A 140 14.90 13.76 -29.38
C VAL A 140 14.05 13.05 -30.42
N GLU A 141 13.93 11.74 -30.23
CA GLU A 141 13.17 10.92 -31.16
C GLU A 141 11.78 10.66 -30.59
N VAL A 142 10.83 11.50 -30.99
CA VAL A 142 9.42 11.31 -30.69
C VAL A 142 8.93 10.04 -31.40
N GLY A 143 8.84 8.93 -30.67
CA GLY A 143 7.99 7.79 -31.02
C GLY A 143 8.19 7.19 -32.41
N SER A 144 9.37 7.29 -33.03
CA SER A 144 9.68 6.54 -34.24
C SER A 144 9.67 5.04 -33.89
N GLN A 145 8.56 4.37 -34.25
CA GLN A 145 8.38 2.91 -34.08
C GLN A 145 9.61 2.13 -34.58
N ARG A 146 10.33 2.65 -35.58
CA ARG A 146 11.52 2.02 -36.18
C ARG A 146 12.77 1.99 -35.30
N ARG A 147 12.95 2.90 -34.33
CA ARG A 147 14.14 2.94 -33.44
C ARG A 147 13.84 2.53 -32.00
N MET A 148 12.59 2.63 -31.52
CA MET A 148 12.20 1.97 -30.27
C MET A 148 12.49 0.46 -30.34
N ARG A 149 12.33 -0.15 -31.53
CA ARG A 149 12.84 -1.48 -31.92
C ARG A 149 14.31 -1.74 -31.59
N ARG A 150 15.18 -0.74 -31.75
CA ARG A 150 16.64 -0.87 -31.58
C ARG A 150 17.05 -0.87 -30.11
N TYR A 151 16.23 -0.28 -29.23
CA TYR A 151 16.46 -0.26 -27.79
C TYR A 151 15.59 -1.25 -27.02
N ALA A 152 14.47 -1.74 -27.59
CA ALA A 152 13.63 -2.79 -27.01
C ALA A 152 14.46 -4.03 -26.61
N SER A 153 15.43 -4.43 -27.44
CA SER A 153 16.34 -5.53 -27.16
C SER A 153 17.31 -5.29 -25.99
N LEU A 154 17.43 -4.05 -25.52
CA LEU A 154 18.26 -3.67 -24.35
C LEU A 154 17.47 -3.72 -23.04
N PHE A 155 16.16 -3.95 -23.10
CA PHE A 155 15.29 -4.03 -21.94
C PHE A 155 14.91 -5.47 -21.63
N THR A 156 14.84 -5.78 -20.34
CA THR A 156 14.35 -7.05 -19.81
C THR A 156 13.19 -6.79 -18.87
N THR A 157 12.14 -7.59 -19.00
CA THR A 157 11.07 -7.68 -18.00
C THR A 157 11.43 -8.72 -16.96
N GLU A 158 11.10 -8.47 -15.68
CA GLU A 158 11.05 -9.54 -14.68
C GLU A 158 9.61 -10.07 -14.54
N PRO A 159 9.37 -11.40 -14.58
CA PRO A 159 10.35 -12.47 -14.73
C PRO A 159 10.80 -12.61 -16.19
N THR A 160 12.12 -12.57 -16.36
CA THR A 160 12.98 -12.70 -17.56
C THR A 160 12.29 -13.01 -18.90
N ARG A 161 11.38 -12.15 -19.36
CA ARG A 161 10.85 -12.23 -20.72
C ARG A 161 11.51 -11.14 -21.55
N GLN A 162 12.13 -11.56 -22.65
CA GLN A 162 12.46 -10.64 -23.73
C GLN A 162 11.15 -10.06 -24.26
N PHE A 163 11.15 -8.83 -24.77
CA PHE A 163 10.00 -8.28 -25.48
C PHE A 163 9.62 -9.24 -26.63
N ASP A 164 8.66 -10.12 -26.41
CA ASP A 164 8.14 -11.02 -27.45
C ASP A 164 7.26 -10.23 -28.43
N ASP A 165 6.54 -9.20 -27.94
CA ASP A 165 5.52 -8.49 -28.72
C ASP A 165 5.82 -6.99 -28.86
N GLU A 166 6.14 -6.54 -30.09
CA GLU A 166 6.32 -5.12 -30.46
C GLU A 166 5.12 -4.24 -30.08
N GLU A 167 3.94 -4.85 -30.04
CA GLU A 167 2.67 -4.20 -29.72
C GLU A 167 2.60 -3.76 -28.25
N GLU A 168 3.25 -4.49 -27.33
CA GLU A 168 3.22 -4.21 -25.90
C GLU A 168 3.96 -2.89 -25.55
N LEU A 169 5.15 -2.67 -26.12
CA LEU A 169 5.92 -1.42 -25.97
C LEU A 169 5.19 -0.21 -26.52
N VAL A 170 4.53 -0.36 -27.67
CA VAL A 170 3.74 0.71 -28.29
C VAL A 170 2.52 1.02 -27.45
N ASN A 171 1.84 0.00 -26.91
CA ASN A 171 0.71 0.16 -26.00
C ASN A 171 1.13 0.81 -24.68
N ILE A 172 2.31 0.50 -24.16
CA ILE A 172 2.87 1.15 -22.97
C ILE A 172 3.15 2.62 -23.28
N SER A 173 3.90 2.93 -24.35
CA SER A 173 4.27 4.30 -24.72
C SER A 173 3.06 5.22 -24.96
N ASN A 174 1.98 4.68 -25.51
CA ASN A 174 0.73 5.41 -25.77
C ASN A 174 -0.29 5.35 -24.62
N GLY A 175 -0.01 4.62 -23.54
CA GLY A 175 -0.90 4.49 -22.39
C GLY A 175 -0.86 5.70 -21.45
N ALA A 176 -1.80 5.73 -20.50
CA ALA A 176 -1.78 6.71 -19.42
C ALA A 176 -0.55 6.48 -18.51
N PRO A 177 0.28 7.51 -18.25
CA PRO A 177 1.52 7.34 -17.51
C PRO A 177 1.33 6.96 -16.05
N ASN A 178 2.21 6.10 -15.52
CA ASN A 178 2.37 5.93 -14.07
C ASN A 178 3.46 6.87 -13.57
N ILE A 179 3.11 8.10 -13.23
CA ILE A 179 4.07 9.10 -12.73
C ILE A 179 4.56 8.70 -11.33
N ALA A 180 3.64 8.37 -10.42
CA ALA A 180 3.94 8.11 -9.01
C ALA A 180 4.90 6.93 -8.82
N LEU A 181 4.74 5.86 -9.62
CA LEU A 181 5.62 4.69 -9.57
C LEU A 181 7.04 4.96 -10.06
N ASN A 182 7.24 6.02 -10.85
CA ASN A 182 8.51 6.31 -11.54
C ASN A 182 9.23 7.57 -11.02
N VAL A 183 8.69 8.22 -9.98
CA VAL A 183 9.41 9.27 -9.24
C VAL A 183 10.66 8.68 -8.58
N HIS A 184 11.72 9.48 -8.43
CA HIS A 184 12.96 9.04 -7.81
C HIS A 184 12.77 8.50 -6.38
N ASN A 185 13.14 7.22 -6.17
CA ASN A 185 12.89 6.49 -4.92
C ASN A 185 11.39 6.45 -4.54
N SER A 186 10.49 6.38 -5.54
CA SER A 186 9.05 6.18 -5.37
C SER A 186 8.75 5.05 -4.39
N THR A 187 9.43 3.92 -4.58
CA THR A 187 9.38 2.76 -3.70
C THR A 187 10.75 2.46 -3.11
N ALA A 188 10.78 1.91 -1.91
CA ALA A 188 11.96 1.30 -1.33
C ALA A 188 12.59 0.24 -2.25
N SER A 189 13.91 0.09 -2.17
CA SER A 189 14.63 -0.97 -2.89
C SER A 189 14.16 -2.35 -2.43
N THR A 190 14.25 -3.39 -3.27
CA THR A 190 13.88 -4.77 -2.89
C THR A 190 14.56 -5.23 -1.60
N LYS A 191 15.81 -4.80 -1.35
CA LYS A 191 16.54 -5.10 -0.11
C LYS A 191 15.96 -4.37 1.11
N GLU A 192 15.57 -3.11 0.94
CA GLU A 192 14.91 -2.34 1.99
C GLU A 192 13.53 -2.92 2.31
N LEU A 193 12.74 -3.26 1.27
CA LEU A 193 11.44 -3.94 1.40
C LEU A 193 11.58 -5.26 2.15
N LEU A 194 12.58 -6.09 1.78
CA LEU A 194 12.84 -7.35 2.46
C LEU A 194 13.22 -7.13 3.93
N ALA A 195 14.10 -6.16 4.23
CA ALA A 195 14.47 -5.84 5.60
C ALA A 195 13.27 -5.36 6.43
N CYS A 196 12.41 -4.52 5.85
CA CYS A 196 11.17 -4.07 6.47
C CYS A 196 10.18 -5.24 6.69
N ALA A 197 10.08 -6.17 5.74
CA ALA A 197 9.22 -7.36 5.88
C ALA A 197 9.71 -8.28 7.00
N ILE A 198 11.03 -8.53 7.08
CA ILE A 198 11.64 -9.29 8.17
C ILE A 198 11.38 -8.60 9.52
N LEU A 199 11.59 -7.28 9.60
CA LEU A 199 11.29 -6.51 10.81
C LEU A 199 9.82 -6.67 11.22
N GLY A 200 8.89 -6.57 10.26
CA GLY A 200 7.46 -6.74 10.52
C GLY A 200 7.10 -8.13 11.03
N ILE A 201 7.69 -9.18 10.44
CA ILE A 201 7.52 -10.56 10.91
C ILE A 201 8.05 -10.71 12.34
N LEU A 202 9.23 -10.17 12.65
CA LEU A 202 9.81 -10.23 14.00
C LEU A 202 8.94 -9.50 15.03
N LEU A 203 8.43 -8.30 14.70
CA LEU A 203 7.53 -7.55 15.58
C LEU A 203 6.22 -8.30 15.80
N GLN A 204 5.65 -8.89 14.74
CA GLN A 204 4.41 -9.67 14.81
C GLN A 204 4.59 -10.96 15.62
N LEU A 205 5.72 -11.65 15.48
CA LEU A 205 6.10 -12.78 16.32
C LEU A 205 6.26 -12.36 17.78
N GLY A 206 6.91 -11.22 18.03
CA GLY A 206 6.97 -10.62 19.37
C GLY A 206 5.59 -10.39 19.96
N ALA A 207 4.64 -9.90 19.17
CA ALA A 207 3.27 -9.65 19.60
C ALA A 207 2.47 -10.93 19.90
N LEU A 208 2.85 -12.06 19.32
CA LEU A 208 2.29 -13.38 19.64
C LEU A 208 2.96 -14.04 20.84
N VAL A 209 4.28 -13.89 20.97
CA VAL A 209 5.08 -14.55 22.03
C VAL A 209 4.94 -13.82 23.36
N PHE A 210 4.92 -12.49 23.37
CA PHE A 210 4.83 -11.70 24.60
C PHE A 210 3.56 -12.01 25.42
N PRO A 211 2.35 -12.04 24.83
CA PRO A 211 1.15 -12.47 25.55
C PRO A 211 1.19 -13.94 26.01
N ALA A 212 1.92 -14.80 25.29
CA ALA A 212 2.08 -16.21 25.67
C ALA A 212 2.90 -16.34 26.96
N ILE A 213 4.03 -15.63 27.02
CA ILE A 213 4.92 -15.61 28.19
C ILE A 213 4.19 -15.03 29.40
N THR A 214 3.50 -13.89 29.22
CA THR A 214 2.79 -13.23 30.32
C THR A 214 1.63 -14.09 30.86
N THR A 215 0.96 -14.85 30.00
CA THR A 215 -0.17 -15.72 30.39
C THR A 215 0.30 -17.03 31.03
N TYR A 216 1.22 -17.77 30.39
CA TYR A 216 1.57 -19.12 30.82
C TYR A 216 2.74 -19.18 31.80
N TYR A 217 3.77 -18.36 31.60
CA TYR A 217 4.99 -18.40 32.42
C TYR A 217 4.88 -17.45 33.61
N LEU A 218 4.61 -16.17 33.34
CA LEU A 218 4.54 -15.14 34.40
C LEU A 218 3.19 -15.11 35.13
N LYS A 219 2.16 -15.76 34.56
CA LYS A 219 0.80 -15.88 35.13
C LYS A 219 0.25 -14.55 35.63
N TRP A 220 0.45 -13.49 34.84
CA TRP A 220 -0.07 -12.17 35.18
C TRP A 220 -1.58 -12.21 35.28
N ARG A 221 -2.12 -11.58 36.32
CA ARG A 221 -3.56 -11.53 36.59
C ARG A 221 -4.18 -10.34 35.87
N LYS A 222 -5.40 -10.52 35.39
CA LYS A 222 -6.21 -9.46 34.82
C LYS A 222 -7.08 -8.87 35.93
N GLY A 223 -6.70 -7.70 36.43
CA GLY A 223 -7.24 -7.12 37.66
C GLY A 223 -7.13 -8.11 38.83
N ASN A 224 -8.28 -8.46 39.41
CA ASN A 224 -8.35 -9.41 40.52
C ASN A 224 -8.50 -10.88 40.10
N SER A 225 -8.67 -11.16 38.81
CA SER A 225 -8.96 -12.51 38.28
C SER A 225 -7.81 -13.08 37.47
N ALA A 226 -7.73 -14.41 37.38
CA ALA A 226 -6.84 -15.06 36.42
C ALA A 226 -7.31 -14.78 34.98
N VAL A 227 -6.36 -14.72 34.04
CA VAL A 227 -6.64 -14.61 32.61
C VAL A 227 -7.48 -15.82 32.16
N ALA A 228 -8.49 -15.59 31.32
CA ALA A 228 -9.34 -16.66 30.83
C ALA A 228 -8.55 -17.65 29.98
N SER A 229 -8.76 -18.96 30.17
CA SER A 229 -8.01 -20.01 29.47
C SER A 229 -8.14 -19.95 27.94
N TYR A 230 -9.26 -19.43 27.44
CA TYR A 230 -9.49 -19.25 26.01
C TYR A 230 -8.83 -17.98 25.43
N GLY A 231 -8.37 -17.05 26.27
CA GLY A 231 -7.94 -15.71 25.83
C GLY A 231 -6.75 -15.75 24.87
N TYR A 232 -5.65 -16.37 25.30
CA TYR A 232 -4.46 -16.53 24.45
C TYR A 232 -4.69 -17.36 23.18
N PRO A 233 -5.26 -18.59 23.23
CA PRO A 233 -5.47 -19.37 22.01
C PRO A 233 -6.40 -18.67 21.02
N CYS A 234 -7.46 -18.01 21.50
CA CYS A 234 -8.37 -17.21 20.65
C CYS A 234 -7.65 -16.02 20.00
N PHE A 235 -6.77 -15.33 20.75
CA PHE A 235 -5.93 -14.26 20.23
C PHE A 235 -4.95 -14.75 19.16
N ALA A 236 -4.24 -15.86 19.42
CA ALA A 236 -3.25 -16.39 18.51
C ALA A 236 -3.88 -16.89 17.20
N VAL A 237 -4.95 -17.70 17.29
CA VAL A 237 -5.69 -18.18 16.11
C VAL A 237 -6.29 -17.01 15.34
N GLY A 238 -6.91 -16.05 16.03
CA GLY A 238 -7.47 -14.85 15.40
C GLY A 238 -6.41 -14.03 14.66
N THR A 239 -5.25 -13.83 15.27
CA THR A 239 -4.12 -13.09 14.66
C THR A 239 -3.57 -13.82 13.43
N LEU A 240 -3.41 -15.14 13.48
CA LEU A 240 -2.95 -15.92 12.32
C LEU A 240 -3.98 -15.90 11.18
N ALA A 241 -5.26 -16.09 11.49
CA ALA A 241 -6.34 -16.01 10.51
C ALA A 241 -6.43 -14.60 9.89
N MET A 242 -6.23 -13.56 10.70
CA MET A 242 -6.16 -12.17 10.25
C MET A 242 -5.00 -11.95 9.27
N ILE A 243 -3.79 -12.36 9.62
CA ILE A 243 -2.61 -12.24 8.75
C ILE A 243 -2.86 -12.94 7.42
N VAL A 244 -3.36 -14.17 7.45
CA VAL A 244 -3.66 -14.95 6.24
C VAL A 244 -4.73 -14.24 5.40
N GLY A 245 -5.81 -13.77 6.02
CA GLY A 245 -6.86 -13.02 5.34
C GLY A 245 -6.33 -11.75 4.68
N MET A 246 -5.46 -10.99 5.36
CA MET A 246 -4.85 -9.77 4.84
C MET A 246 -3.91 -10.03 3.66
N VAL A 247 -3.07 -11.08 3.73
CA VAL A 247 -2.22 -11.48 2.58
C VAL A 247 -3.08 -11.84 1.37
N PHE A 248 -4.14 -12.62 1.57
CA PHE A 248 -5.03 -12.97 0.46
C PHE A 248 -5.83 -11.78 -0.08
N CYS A 249 -6.26 -10.85 0.77
CA CYS A 249 -6.89 -9.61 0.32
C CYS A 249 -5.90 -8.77 -0.52
N GLY A 250 -4.63 -8.66 -0.10
CA GLY A 250 -3.57 -8.03 -0.87
C GLY A 250 -3.41 -8.68 -2.25
N ARG A 251 -3.36 -10.02 -2.29
CA ARG A 251 -3.29 -10.78 -3.55
C ARG A 251 -4.48 -10.60 -4.47
N VAL A 252 -5.68 -10.40 -3.94
CA VAL A 252 -6.86 -10.10 -4.75
C VAL A 252 -6.71 -8.72 -5.41
N ILE A 253 -6.20 -7.74 -4.66
CA ILE A 253 -5.98 -6.38 -5.15
C ILE A 253 -4.86 -6.38 -6.20
N GLU A 254 -3.69 -6.93 -5.89
CA GLU A 254 -2.54 -7.07 -6.81
C GLU A 254 -2.88 -7.95 -8.02
N GLY A 255 -3.61 -9.05 -7.82
CA GLY A 255 -4.03 -9.93 -8.91
C GLY A 255 -4.96 -9.28 -9.92
N SER A 256 -5.54 -8.12 -9.58
CA SER A 256 -6.38 -7.32 -10.46
C SER A 256 -5.58 -6.36 -11.34
N THR A 257 -4.31 -6.13 -11.03
CA THR A 257 -3.35 -5.38 -11.83
C THR A 257 -2.38 -6.32 -12.56
N ALA A 258 -1.82 -5.83 -13.64
CA ALA A 258 -0.72 -6.42 -14.38
C ALA A 258 0.43 -5.43 -14.28
N GLU A 259 1.47 -5.84 -13.57
CA GLU A 259 2.60 -5.01 -13.21
C GLU A 259 3.81 -5.48 -13.99
N HIS A 260 4.50 -4.53 -14.60
CA HIS A 260 5.69 -4.78 -15.39
C HIS A 260 6.80 -3.85 -14.90
N GLU A 261 7.91 -4.43 -14.44
CA GLU A 261 9.14 -3.71 -14.18
C GLU A 261 10.11 -3.97 -15.33
N PHE A 262 10.42 -2.90 -16.05
CA PHE A 262 11.40 -2.89 -17.13
C PHE A 262 12.72 -2.38 -16.59
N SER A 263 13.78 -3.16 -16.79
CA SER A 263 15.14 -2.76 -16.45
C SER A 263 16.04 -2.90 -17.66
N LEU A 264 17.09 -2.07 -17.72
CA LEU A 264 18.12 -2.23 -18.73
C LEU A 264 18.94 -3.50 -18.48
N HIS A 265 19.04 -4.32 -19.51
CA HIS A 265 19.86 -5.52 -19.56
C HIS A 265 21.31 -5.17 -19.14
N PRO A 266 22.00 -6.02 -18.36
CA PRO A 266 23.37 -5.74 -17.90
C PRO A 266 24.34 -5.40 -19.04
N GLU A 267 24.27 -6.09 -20.17
CA GLU A 267 25.04 -5.75 -21.39
C GLU A 267 24.61 -4.43 -22.05
N GLY A 268 23.34 -4.05 -21.88
CA GLY A 268 22.77 -2.81 -22.36
C GLY A 268 23.10 -1.59 -21.50
N LYS A 269 23.53 -1.76 -20.24
CA LYS A 269 23.94 -0.65 -19.36
C LYS A 269 25.13 0.13 -19.92
N SER A 270 26.06 -0.57 -20.59
CA SER A 270 27.22 0.06 -21.23
C SER A 270 26.83 0.79 -22.53
N LYS A 271 25.88 0.24 -23.31
CA LYS A 271 25.35 0.84 -24.55
C LYS A 271 24.28 1.93 -24.32
N GLY A 272 23.66 1.92 -23.14
CA GLY A 272 22.65 2.87 -22.66
C GLY A 272 23.22 4.06 -21.90
N ALA A 273 24.55 4.25 -21.93
CA ALA A 273 25.16 5.48 -21.41
C ALA A 273 24.54 6.69 -22.13
N GLY A 274 23.90 7.58 -21.36
CA GLY A 274 23.19 8.76 -21.87
C GLY A 274 21.71 8.54 -22.23
N LEU A 275 21.14 7.36 -21.96
CA LEU A 275 19.71 7.12 -22.11
C LEU A 275 18.92 7.78 -20.98
N ARG A 276 17.87 8.53 -21.30
CA ARG A 276 16.94 9.12 -20.33
C ARG A 276 15.51 8.80 -20.73
N PHE A 277 14.70 8.46 -19.73
CA PHE A 277 13.26 8.29 -19.90
C PHE A 277 12.54 9.58 -19.60
N LEU A 278 11.64 9.92 -20.50
CA LEU A 278 10.80 11.10 -20.43
C LEU A 278 9.35 10.67 -20.62
N ARG A 279 8.46 11.22 -19.79
CA ARG A 279 7.01 11.21 -20.02
C ARG A 279 6.58 12.59 -20.44
N LEU A 280 5.72 12.68 -21.45
CA LEU A 280 5.19 13.97 -21.88
C LEU A 280 3.77 14.11 -21.37
N GLN A 281 3.58 15.10 -20.50
CA GLN A 281 2.28 15.59 -20.12
C GLN A 281 1.95 16.81 -20.99
N ARG A 282 0.86 16.74 -21.74
CA ARG A 282 0.34 17.90 -22.48
C ARG A 282 -0.61 18.69 -21.62
N ALA A 283 -0.76 19.98 -21.94
CA ALA A 283 -1.71 20.82 -21.23
C ALA A 283 -3.13 20.25 -21.43
N CYS A 284 -3.84 20.01 -20.34
CA CYS A 284 -5.18 19.46 -20.39
C CYS A 284 -6.03 19.98 -19.22
N THR A 285 -7.34 20.02 -19.43
CA THR A 285 -8.29 20.30 -18.36
C THR A 285 -9.07 19.04 -18.10
N VAL A 286 -8.99 18.51 -16.88
CA VAL A 286 -9.71 17.31 -16.46
C VAL A 286 -10.64 17.68 -15.32
N SER A 287 -11.93 17.40 -15.50
CA SER A 287 -12.99 17.95 -14.66
C SER A 287 -12.92 19.48 -14.63
N ASP A 288 -12.63 20.10 -13.49
CA ASP A 288 -12.56 21.56 -13.31
C ASP A 288 -11.12 22.07 -13.07
N GLN A 289 -10.12 21.19 -13.14
CA GLN A 289 -8.71 21.54 -12.88
C GLN A 289 -7.91 21.58 -14.19
N HIS A 290 -7.15 22.65 -14.35
CA HIS A 290 -6.19 22.80 -15.45
C HIS A 290 -4.82 22.24 -15.05
N PHE A 291 -4.29 21.34 -15.88
CA PHE A 291 -2.98 20.74 -15.74
C PHE A 291 -2.05 21.30 -16.82
N PRO A 292 -0.93 21.95 -16.45
CA PRO A 292 0.00 22.52 -17.41
C PRO A 292 0.77 21.44 -18.18
N SER A 293 1.42 21.86 -19.27
CA SER A 293 2.33 21.00 -20.01
C SER A 293 3.68 20.81 -19.29
N PHE A 294 4.13 19.56 -19.14
CA PHE A 294 5.39 19.20 -18.49
C PHE A 294 6.07 17.99 -19.16
N PRO A 295 7.40 18.04 -19.39
CA PRO A 295 8.25 16.90 -19.63
C PRO A 295 8.72 16.36 -18.27
N ILE A 296 8.30 15.14 -17.93
CA ILE A 296 8.59 14.51 -16.64
C ILE A 296 9.70 13.46 -16.81
N PHE A 297 10.84 13.70 -16.21
CA PHE A 297 12.03 12.86 -16.32
C PHE A 297 12.14 11.86 -15.17
N ASN A 298 12.57 10.65 -15.51
CA ASN A 298 13.10 9.74 -14.50
C ASN A 298 14.45 10.25 -13.99
N SER A 299 14.81 9.86 -12.76
CA SER A 299 16.13 10.14 -12.22
C SER A 299 17.22 9.58 -13.15
N PRO A 300 18.30 10.33 -13.45
CA PRO A 300 19.35 9.87 -14.35
C PRO A 300 20.11 8.63 -13.84
N LYS A 301 19.97 8.30 -12.54
CA LYS A 301 20.52 7.08 -11.93
C LYS A 301 19.54 5.91 -11.95
N ASP A 302 18.26 6.17 -12.16
CA ASP A 302 17.20 5.17 -12.14
C ASP A 302 16.69 4.90 -13.56
N LEU A 303 17.26 3.86 -14.14
CA LEU A 303 16.95 3.41 -15.50
C LEU A 303 15.89 2.30 -15.51
N ARG A 304 15.06 2.26 -14.46
CA ARG A 304 13.93 1.34 -14.35
C ARG A 304 12.65 2.07 -14.73
N ILE A 305 11.77 1.36 -15.42
CA ILE A 305 10.41 1.83 -15.71
C ILE A 305 9.45 0.84 -15.06
N ARG A 306 8.47 1.36 -14.34
CA ARG A 306 7.41 0.55 -13.76
C ARG A 306 6.08 0.98 -14.34
N THR A 307 5.33 0.01 -14.84
CA THR A 307 3.98 0.25 -15.33
C THR A 307 3.03 -0.71 -14.65
N SER A 308 1.90 -0.19 -14.22
CA SER A 308 0.80 -0.99 -13.71
C SER A 308 -0.43 -0.68 -14.56
N ARG A 309 -1.06 -1.74 -15.08
CA ARG A 309 -2.28 -1.66 -15.90
C ARG A 309 -3.34 -2.60 -15.33
N LEU A 310 -4.61 -2.28 -15.52
CA LEU A 310 -5.67 -3.22 -15.14
C LEU A 310 -5.52 -4.52 -15.92
N ARG A 311 -5.53 -5.66 -15.21
CA ARG A 311 -5.49 -6.96 -15.85
C ARG A 311 -6.80 -7.20 -16.58
N ARG A 312 -6.74 -7.35 -17.91
CA ARG A 312 -7.87 -7.85 -18.70
C ARG A 312 -8.06 -9.32 -18.36
N VAL A 313 -9.04 -9.61 -17.50
CA VAL A 313 -9.39 -10.99 -17.18
C VAL A 313 -10.09 -11.60 -18.39
N SER A 314 -9.42 -12.57 -19.02
CA SER A 314 -10.04 -13.41 -20.04
C SER A 314 -11.09 -14.30 -19.34
N TYR A 315 -12.33 -14.29 -19.84
CA TYR A 315 -13.54 -14.88 -19.24
C TYR A 315 -13.47 -16.38 -18.88
N ARG A 316 -12.35 -17.07 -19.11
CA ARG A 316 -12.22 -18.52 -18.97
C ARG A 316 -11.93 -19.01 -17.54
N CYS A 317 -11.50 -18.13 -16.62
CA CYS A 317 -11.18 -18.48 -15.22
C CYS A 317 -11.83 -17.52 -14.19
N GLU A 318 -13.14 -17.33 -14.27
CA GLU A 318 -13.87 -16.40 -13.38
C GLU A 318 -13.97 -16.88 -11.91
N HIS A 319 -13.89 -18.18 -11.65
CA HIS A 319 -14.20 -18.75 -10.34
C HIS A 319 -13.07 -18.56 -9.30
N TRP A 320 -11.81 -18.66 -9.72
CA TRP A 320 -10.66 -18.55 -8.82
C TRP A 320 -10.57 -17.21 -8.08
N PRO A 321 -10.66 -16.02 -8.73
CA PRO A 321 -10.58 -14.74 -8.03
C PRO A 321 -11.78 -14.48 -7.10
N LEU A 322 -12.98 -14.96 -7.46
CA LEU A 322 -14.19 -14.82 -6.65
C LEU A 322 -14.07 -15.63 -5.35
N VAL A 323 -13.72 -16.91 -5.46
CA VAL A 323 -13.56 -17.80 -4.30
C VAL A 323 -12.45 -17.27 -3.38
N LEU A 324 -11.37 -16.77 -3.95
CA LEU A 324 -10.27 -16.19 -3.18
C LEU A 324 -10.71 -14.95 -2.41
N THR A 325 -11.48 -14.05 -3.03
CA THR A 325 -11.99 -12.84 -2.36
C THR A 325 -12.96 -13.20 -1.23
N LEU A 326 -13.85 -14.16 -1.46
CA LEU A 326 -14.77 -14.65 -0.42
C LEU A 326 -14.00 -15.26 0.75
N PHE A 327 -13.03 -16.14 0.47
CA PHE A 327 -12.21 -16.76 1.51
C PHE A 327 -11.40 -15.72 2.28
N ALA A 328 -10.74 -14.80 1.59
CA ALA A 328 -9.91 -13.76 2.20
C ALA A 328 -10.72 -12.85 3.13
N THR A 329 -11.90 -12.41 2.67
CA THR A 329 -12.78 -11.52 3.45
C THR A 329 -13.34 -12.22 4.67
N ILE A 330 -13.80 -13.48 4.55
CA ILE A 330 -14.27 -14.26 5.70
C ILE A 330 -13.14 -14.51 6.71
N ALA A 331 -11.97 -14.95 6.23
CA ALA A 331 -10.82 -15.21 7.10
C ALA A 331 -10.37 -13.95 7.84
N ALA A 332 -10.32 -12.80 7.17
CA ALA A 332 -9.98 -11.52 7.79
C ALA A 332 -11.05 -11.09 8.82
N VAL A 333 -12.35 -11.16 8.51
CA VAL A 333 -13.41 -10.76 9.46
C VAL A 333 -13.45 -11.68 10.68
N VAL A 334 -13.40 -13.00 10.48
CA VAL A 334 -13.39 -13.97 11.59
C VAL A 334 -12.12 -13.82 12.43
N GLY A 335 -10.97 -13.67 11.76
CA GLY A 335 -9.70 -13.39 12.43
C GLY A 335 -9.74 -12.13 13.28
N PHE A 336 -10.34 -11.05 12.76
CA PHE A 336 -10.51 -9.77 13.47
C PHE A 336 -11.29 -9.98 14.75
N VAL A 337 -12.50 -10.53 14.64
CA VAL A 337 -13.40 -10.72 15.79
C VAL A 337 -12.75 -11.62 16.84
N SER A 338 -12.15 -12.74 16.41
CA SER A 338 -11.43 -13.67 17.31
C SER A 338 -10.26 -12.99 18.00
N GLN A 339 -9.44 -12.23 17.27
CA GLN A 339 -8.30 -11.50 17.82
C GLN A 339 -8.75 -10.49 18.88
N PHE A 340 -9.82 -9.73 18.61
CA PHE A 340 -10.37 -8.75 19.55
C PHE A 340 -10.95 -9.38 20.81
N VAL A 341 -11.67 -10.49 20.67
CA VAL A 341 -12.20 -11.25 21.82
C VAL A 341 -11.05 -11.81 22.67
N GLY A 342 -10.01 -12.35 22.03
CA GLY A 342 -8.81 -12.85 22.70
C GLY A 342 -8.04 -11.75 23.44
N LEU A 343 -7.79 -10.60 22.78
CA LEU A 343 -7.12 -9.44 23.40
C LEU A 343 -7.87 -8.93 24.63
N ARG A 344 -9.20 -8.84 24.55
CA ARG A 344 -10.02 -8.44 25.70
C ARG A 344 -9.96 -9.43 26.85
N ALA A 345 -9.63 -10.69 26.62
CA ALA A 345 -9.50 -11.69 27.68
C ALA A 345 -8.09 -11.72 28.32
N LEU A 346 -7.09 -11.11 27.67
CA LEU A 346 -5.70 -11.06 28.13
C LEU A 346 -5.43 -9.89 29.08
N HIS A 347 -4.25 -9.88 29.69
CA HIS A 347 -3.74 -8.75 30.47
C HIS A 347 -3.56 -7.52 29.56
N TRP A 348 -3.91 -6.32 30.05
CA TRP A 348 -3.86 -5.06 29.31
C TRP A 348 -2.54 -4.78 28.58
N SER A 349 -1.41 -5.27 29.11
CA SER A 349 -0.10 -5.12 28.48
C SER A 349 -0.04 -5.74 27.07
N ALA A 350 -0.80 -6.81 26.81
CA ALA A 350 -0.89 -7.42 25.49
C ALA A 350 -1.49 -6.45 24.46
N THR A 351 -2.54 -5.73 24.85
CA THR A 351 -3.20 -4.72 24.00
C THR A 351 -2.27 -3.55 23.71
N ILE A 352 -1.57 -3.04 24.72
CA ILE A 352 -0.60 -1.94 24.54
C ILE A 352 0.56 -2.37 23.65
N PHE A 353 1.08 -3.58 23.85
CA PHE A 353 2.15 -4.12 23.00
C PHE A 353 1.69 -4.28 21.55
N GLN A 354 0.50 -4.84 21.32
CA GLN A 354 -0.09 -4.96 19.99
C GLN A 354 -0.29 -3.59 19.33
N LEU A 355 -0.75 -2.59 20.07
CA LEU A 355 -0.91 -1.21 19.58
C LEU A 355 0.43 -0.61 19.18
N GLY A 356 1.48 -0.81 20.00
CA GLY A 356 2.84 -0.38 19.68
C GLY A 356 3.36 -1.00 18.38
N VAL A 357 3.15 -2.31 18.19
CA VAL A 357 3.51 -3.00 16.94
C VAL A 357 2.74 -2.45 15.75
N MET A 358 1.44 -2.20 15.87
CA MET A 358 0.65 -1.57 14.79
C MET A 358 1.16 -0.18 14.43
N LEU A 359 1.50 0.65 15.43
CA LEU A 359 2.03 2.00 15.19
C LEU A 359 3.40 1.96 14.49
N ILE A 360 4.32 1.12 14.97
CA ILE A 360 5.64 0.94 14.35
C ILE A 360 5.48 0.45 12.91
N MET A 361 4.63 -0.55 12.67
CA MET A 361 4.38 -1.06 11.32
C MET A 361 3.74 -0.02 10.39
N THR A 362 2.92 0.89 10.93
CA THR A 362 2.33 1.99 10.16
C THR A 362 3.42 2.99 9.72
N ILE A 363 4.37 3.30 10.60
CA ILE A 363 5.53 4.14 10.28
C ILE A 363 6.40 3.44 9.22
N VAL A 364 6.69 2.15 9.39
CA VAL A 364 7.47 1.37 8.41
C VAL A 364 6.80 1.40 7.02
N ARG A 365 5.48 1.16 6.95
CA ARG A 365 4.70 1.24 5.70
C ARG A 365 4.77 2.62 5.06
N SER A 366 4.73 3.69 5.86
CA SER A 366 4.88 5.07 5.37
C SER A 366 6.31 5.33 4.82
N ILE A 367 7.36 4.89 5.54
CA ILE A 367 8.76 5.07 5.11
C ILE A 367 9.05 4.33 3.80
N VAL A 368 8.53 3.12 3.63
CA VAL A 368 8.65 2.33 2.39
C VAL A 368 8.11 3.08 1.17
N ARG A 369 7.15 4.00 1.40
CA ARG A 369 6.42 4.79 0.40
C ARG A 369 6.72 6.29 0.42
N ARG A 370 7.84 6.68 1.03
CA ARG A 370 8.30 8.07 1.15
C ARG A 370 8.45 8.83 -0.18
N GLY A 371 8.51 8.12 -1.31
CA GLY A 371 8.65 8.73 -2.63
C GLY A 371 7.41 9.47 -3.13
N LEU A 372 6.24 9.29 -2.51
CA LEU A 372 5.03 10.06 -2.86
C LEU A 372 5.12 11.55 -2.51
N ALA A 373 5.93 11.89 -1.52
CA ALA A 373 6.15 13.27 -1.10
C ALA A 373 7.28 13.96 -1.89
N ARG A 374 7.83 13.30 -2.92
CA ARG A 374 8.91 13.86 -3.75
C ARG A 374 8.36 14.31 -5.08
N ASP A 375 8.81 15.48 -5.51
CA ASP A 375 8.41 16.02 -6.81
C ASP A 375 9.13 15.29 -7.95
N PRO A 376 8.44 15.05 -9.07
CA PRO A 376 9.08 14.60 -10.29
C PRO A 376 10.04 15.67 -10.83
N ILE A 377 11.11 15.23 -11.50
CA ILE A 377 12.00 16.15 -12.21
C ILE A 377 11.25 16.61 -13.46
N CYS A 378 10.77 17.85 -13.46
CA CYS A 378 10.00 18.41 -14.57
C CYS A 378 10.41 19.86 -14.85
N TYR A 379 10.12 20.32 -16.07
CA TYR A 379 10.36 21.70 -16.50
C TYR A 379 9.07 22.27 -17.10
N PRO A 380 8.65 23.49 -16.79
CA PRO A 380 7.43 24.05 -17.38
C PRO A 380 7.60 24.17 -18.90
N LEU A 381 6.62 23.68 -19.65
CA LEU A 381 6.51 23.88 -21.09
C LEU A 381 5.50 24.97 -21.41
N LEU A 382 5.62 25.52 -22.62
CA LEU A 382 4.59 26.38 -23.17
C LEU A 382 3.48 25.50 -23.75
N ASP A 383 2.26 25.75 -23.32
CA ASP A 383 1.10 24.97 -23.73
C ASP A 383 0.94 24.98 -25.26
N GLY A 384 0.64 23.80 -25.82
CA GLY A 384 0.50 23.59 -27.26
C GLY A 384 1.82 23.46 -28.03
N HIS A 385 2.97 23.70 -27.41
CA HIS A 385 4.30 23.61 -28.05
C HIS A 385 5.12 22.40 -27.56
N GLU A 386 4.46 21.39 -26.99
CA GLU A 386 5.13 20.30 -26.28
C GLU A 386 5.97 19.41 -27.20
N LEU A 387 5.47 19.15 -28.42
CA LEU A 387 6.18 18.38 -29.45
C LEU A 387 7.30 19.19 -30.12
N ALA A 388 7.16 20.51 -30.20
CA ALA A 388 8.19 21.38 -30.75
C ALA A 388 9.40 21.50 -29.80
N TRP A 389 9.15 21.51 -28.49
CA TRP A 389 10.21 21.45 -27.48
C TRP A 389 11.02 20.17 -27.59
N LEU A 390 10.37 19.07 -27.92
CA LEU A 390 11.07 17.82 -28.17
C LEU A 390 12.01 17.98 -29.36
N THR A 391 11.66 18.65 -30.46
CA THR A 391 12.55 18.72 -31.64
C THR A 391 13.73 19.71 -31.54
N LEU A 392 13.89 20.43 -30.43
CA LEU A 392 14.97 21.41 -30.16
C LEU A 392 16.19 20.76 -29.50
#